data_AF-A0A931REG9-F1
#
_entry.id   AF-A0A931REG9-F1
#
_cell.length_a   1.000
_cell.length_b   1.000
_cell.length_c   1.000
_cell.angle_alpha   90.00
_cell.angle_beta   90.00
_cell.angle_gamma   90.00
#
_symmetry.space_group_name_H-M   'P 1'
#
loop_
_entity.id
_entity.type
_entity.pdbx_description
1 polymer ?
#
loop_
_entity_poly.entity_id
_entity_poly.type
_entity_poly.pdbx_seq_one_letter_code
_entity_poly.pdbx_strand_id
1 'polypeptide(L)' 'MSLLNLLFPKRCVGCNRFGNYFCKNCIIEIKQTDLVCPFCERLSIGGLTHPFCIRRYGLDGLWSLGIYQDPLKRA' A
#
# COMPACT_ATOMS: atom_id res chain seq x y z
N MET A 1 -21.55 -1.91 -17.98
CA MET A 1 -21.15 -0.67 -17.27
C MET A 1 -22.29 -0.25 -16.36
N SER A 2 -22.06 -0.10 -15.05
CA SER A 2 -23.11 0.33 -14.10
C SER A 2 -23.31 1.85 -14.15
N LEU A 3 -24.54 2.34 -13.90
CA LEU A 3 -24.86 3.76 -13.72
C LEU A 3 -23.93 4.46 -12.72
N LEU A 4 -23.49 3.73 -11.69
CA LEU A 4 -22.55 4.22 -10.69
C LEU A 4 -21.20 4.63 -11.29
N ASN A 5 -20.73 3.96 -12.35
CA ASN A 5 -19.47 4.32 -13.01
C ASN A 5 -19.60 5.61 -13.83
N LEU A 6 -20.81 6.03 -14.21
CA LEU A 6 -21.06 7.29 -14.91
C LEU A 6 -21.07 8.47 -13.94
N LEU A 7 -21.70 8.29 -12.77
CA LEU A 7 -21.78 9.31 -11.72
C LEU A 7 -20.48 9.41 -10.91
N PHE A 8 -19.79 8.29 -10.71
CA PHE A 8 -18.57 8.17 -9.90
C PHE A 8 -17.49 7.43 -10.70
N PRO A 9 -17.01 8.02 -11.80
CA PRO A 9 -15.95 7.40 -12.58
C PRO A 9 -14.66 7.32 -11.75
N LYS A 10 -13.97 6.18 -11.82
CA LYS A 10 -12.64 6.01 -11.19
C LYS A 10 -11.70 7.08 -11.73
N ARG A 11 -11.08 7.84 -10.83
CA ARG A 11 -10.03 8.81 -11.13
C ARG A 11 -8.76 8.42 -10.41
N CYS A 12 -7.63 8.64 -11.07
CA CYS A 12 -6.33 8.41 -10.48
C CYS A 12 -6.09 9.42 -9.37
N VAL A 13 -5.77 8.95 -8.17
CA VAL A 13 -5.48 9.78 -7.00
C VAL A 13 -4.29 10.71 -7.25
N GLY A 14 -3.27 10.24 -7.97
CA GLY A 14 -2.06 11.01 -8.21
C GLY A 14 -2.20 12.11 -9.27
N CYS A 15 -2.93 11.86 -10.36
CA CYS A 15 -2.99 12.75 -11.53
C CYS A 15 -4.40 13.02 -12.08
N ASN A 16 -5.45 12.57 -11.41
CA ASN A 16 -6.87 12.75 -11.76
C ASN A 16 -7.35 12.18 -13.11
N ARG A 17 -6.50 11.46 -13.84
CA ARG A 17 -6.90 10.77 -15.09
C ARG A 17 -7.95 9.69 -14.83
N PHE A 18 -8.92 9.54 -15.72
CA PHE A 18 -9.96 8.53 -15.61
C PHE A 18 -9.44 7.09 -15.83
N GLY A 19 -10.10 6.12 -15.20
CA GLY A 19 -9.95 4.70 -15.47
C GLY A 19 -9.50 3.87 -14.26
N ASN A 20 -8.46 4.30 -13.54
CA ASN A 20 -7.88 3.56 -12.41
C ASN A 20 -7.59 4.49 -11.22
N TYR A 21 -7.64 3.97 -9.98
CA TYR A 21 -7.29 4.73 -8.77
C TYR A 21 -5.81 5.08 -8.68
N PHE A 22 -4.93 4.26 -9.24
CA PHE A 22 -3.56 4.63 -9.59
C PHE A 22 -3.29 4.21 -11.03
N CYS A 23 -2.91 5.16 -11.88
CA CYS A 23 -2.46 4.85 -13.23
C CYS A 23 -1.02 4.30 -13.20
N LYS A 24 -0.60 3.65 -14.29
CA LYS A 24 0.75 3.07 -14.41
C LYS A 24 1.88 4.07 -14.13
N ASN A 25 1.69 5.35 -14.43
CA ASN A 25 2.71 6.37 -14.14
C ASN A 25 2.76 6.67 -12.64
N CYS A 26 1.60 6.89 -12.01
CA CYS A 26 1.55 7.25 -10.58
C CYS A 26 1.91 6.08 -9.65
N ILE A 27 1.65 4.82 -10.05
CA ILE A 27 2.03 3.67 -9.21
C ILE A 27 3.55 3.50 -9.11
N ILE A 28 4.29 3.85 -10.17
CA ILE A 28 5.76 3.79 -10.20
C ILE A 28 6.38 4.89 -9.30
N GLU A 29 5.66 5.98 -9.05
CA GLU A 29 6.09 7.06 -8.15
C GLU A 29 5.93 6.72 -6.66
N ILE A 30 5.20 5.65 -6.31
CA ILE A 30 5.02 5.22 -4.92
C ILE A 30 6.33 4.63 -4.41
N LYS A 31 7.09 5.43 -3.65
CA LYS A 31 8.34 4.98 -3.03
C LYS A 31 8.05 3.84 -2.05
N GLN A 32 8.70 2.71 -2.31
CA GLN A 32 8.73 1.57 -1.41
C GLN A 32 9.71 1.85 -0.27
N THR A 33 9.47 1.22 0.86
CA THR A 33 10.38 1.20 2.01
C THR A 33 10.61 -0.25 2.42
N ASP A 34 11.66 -0.48 3.18
CA ASP A 34 11.92 -1.80 3.71
C ASP A 34 10.76 -2.25 4.60
N LEU A 35 10.34 -3.49 4.42
CA LEU A 35 9.34 -4.10 5.28
C LEU A 35 10.00 -4.58 6.57
N VAL A 36 9.27 -4.44 7.67
CA VAL A 36 9.79 -4.73 9.01
C VAL A 36 8.90 -5.72 9.73
N CYS A 37 9.48 -6.43 10.69
CA CYS A 37 8.73 -7.26 11.62
C CYS A 37 7.87 -6.37 12.54
N PRO A 38 6.57 -6.65 12.72
CA PRO A 38 5.67 -5.81 13.54
C PRO A 38 6.04 -5.75 15.03
N PHE A 39 6.92 -6.63 15.51
CA PHE A 39 7.24 -6.72 16.94
C PHE A 39 8.61 -6.17 17.33
N CYS A 40 9.58 -6.19 16.42
CA CYS A 40 10.94 -5.72 16.70
C CYS A 40 11.40 -4.62 15.75
N GLU A 41 10.60 -4.29 14.73
CA GLU A 41 10.82 -3.23 13.74
C GLU A 41 12.12 -3.37 12.93
N ARG A 42 12.77 -4.54 13.01
CA ARG A 42 13.92 -4.88 12.17
C ARG A 42 13.43 -5.38 10.82
N LEU A 43 14.31 -5.22 9.82
CA LEU A 43 14.11 -5.72 8.46
C LEU A 43 13.59 -7.16 8.45
N SER A 44 12.56 -7.38 7.65
CA SER A 44 11.96 -8.70 7.47
C SER A 44 11.60 -8.94 6.01
N ILE A 45 11.88 -10.17 5.56
CA ILE A 45 11.58 -10.61 4.21
C ILE A 45 10.06 -10.63 4.05
N GLY A 46 9.54 -9.80 3.15
CA GLY A 46 8.10 -9.67 2.92
C GLY A 46 7.32 -9.07 4.11
N GLY A 47 8.02 -8.50 5.10
CA GLY A 47 7.38 -7.97 6.31
C GLY A 47 6.89 -9.04 7.27
N LEU A 48 7.31 -10.29 7.11
CA LEU A 48 6.89 -11.39 7.99
C LEU A 48 7.35 -11.18 9.43
N THR A 49 6.62 -11.71 10.39
CA THR A 49 7.09 -11.81 11.77
C THR A 49 8.24 -12.80 11.82
N HIS A 50 9.38 -12.40 12.42
CA HIS A 50 10.51 -13.32 12.57
C HIS A 50 10.10 -14.55 13.39
N PRO A 51 10.69 -15.73 13.16
CA PRO A 51 10.37 -16.94 13.91
C PRO A 51 10.47 -16.77 15.44
N PHE A 52 11.43 -15.98 15.92
CA PHE A 52 11.61 -15.69 17.35
C PHE A 52 10.67 -14.60 17.89
N CYS A 53 10.01 -13.84 17.01
CA CYS A 53 9.05 -12.80 17.38
C CYS A 53 7.59 -13.30 17.39
N ILE A 54 7.33 -14.54 16.98
CA ILE A 54 5.97 -15.11 16.89
C ILE A 54 5.32 -15.13 18.28
N ARG A 55 4.02 -14.77 18.33
CA ARG A 55 3.20 -14.76 19.55
C ARG A 55 1.88 -15.45 19.27
N ARG A 56 1.28 -16.09 20.29
CA ARG A 56 0.03 -16.87 20.19
C ARG A 56 -1.14 -16.11 19.55
N TYR A 57 -1.20 -14.79 19.74
CA TYR A 57 -2.22 -13.90 19.17
C TYR A 57 -1.57 -12.69 18.47
N GLY A 58 -0.34 -12.89 17.96
CA GLY A 58 0.41 -11.86 17.27
C GLY A 58 0.08 -11.77 15.79
N LEU A 59 0.43 -10.64 15.17
CA LEU A 59 0.44 -10.51 13.72
C LEU A 59 1.48 -11.47 13.10
N ASP A 60 1.14 -12.09 11.98
CA ASP A 60 2.07 -12.92 11.21
C ASP A 60 3.02 -12.08 10.35
N GLY A 61 2.73 -10.79 10.18
CA GLY A 61 3.56 -9.84 9.46
C GLY A 61 2.94 -8.45 9.37
N LEU A 62 3.69 -7.52 8.78
CA LEU A 62 3.31 -6.14 8.52
C LEU A 62 3.72 -5.78 7.08
N TRP A 63 2.74 -5.36 6.29
CA TRP A 63 2.98 -4.93 4.92
C TRP A 63 2.52 -3.49 4.72
N SER A 64 3.39 -2.67 4.13
CA SER A 64 3.07 -1.31 3.71
C SER A 64 3.19 -1.18 2.20
N LEU A 65 2.20 -0.58 1.56
CA LEU A 65 2.23 -0.29 0.12
C LEU A 65 3.35 0.68 -0.28
N GLY A 66 3.81 1.51 0.65
CA GLY A 66 4.89 2.48 0.44
C GLY A 66 4.90 3.54 1.52
N ILE A 67 5.82 4.48 1.40
CA ILE A 67 5.92 5.63 2.30
C ILE A 67 4.67 6.49 2.17
N TYR A 68 4.14 6.97 3.30
CA TYR A 68 2.96 7.84 3.33
C TYR A 68 3.32 9.28 2.88
N GLN A 69 3.44 9.44 1.57
CA GLN A 69 3.73 10.69 0.87
C GLN A 69 2.96 10.72 -0.46
N ASP A 70 3.06 11.79 -1.24
CA ASP A 70 2.48 11.82 -2.58
C ASP A 70 3.04 10.71 -3.48
N PRO A 71 2.22 10.06 -4.33
CA PRO A 71 0.78 10.28 -4.52
C PRO A 71 -0.13 9.52 -3.54
N LEU A 72 0.42 8.65 -2.68
CA LEU A 72 -0.34 7.80 -1.76
C LEU A 72 -1.11 8.59 -0.69
N LYS A 73 -0.55 9.72 -0.23
CA LYS A 73 -1.17 10.60 0.78
C LYS A 73 -2.51 11.21 0.34
N ARG A 74 -2.75 11.34 -0.96
CA ARG A 74 -3.97 11.97 -1.51
C ARG A 74 -5.13 10.99 -1.70
N ALA A 75 -4.91 9.70 -1.44
CA ALA A 75 -5.85 8.61 -1.69
C ALA A 75 -7.03 8.61 -0.73
#